data_AF-A0A5B7CZ32-F1
#
_entry.id   AF-A0A5B7CZ32-F1
#
_cell.length_a   1.000
_cell.length_b   1.000
_cell.length_c   1.000
_cell.angle_alpha   90.00
_cell.angle_beta   90.00
_cell.angle_gamma   90.00
#
_symmetry.space_group_name_H-M   'P 1'
#
loop_
_entity.id
_entity.type
_entity.pdbx_description
1 polymer ?
#
loop_
_entity_poly.entity_id
_entity_poly.type
_entity_poly.pdbx_seq_one_letter_code
_entity_poly.pdbx_strand_id
1 'polypeptide(L)'
;MKLICAVCLSPNSSDHSKLFDYLFSKVEHILYFYPFAEISILGDFIVQNQLWLSSPLTDHSGELAFNFTILHDLQQLVQHPTRIPDRLGDTPNILDLFLVL
;
A
#
# COMPACT_ATOMS: atom_id res chain seq x y z
N MET A 1 11.06 -16.76 -8.65
CA MET A 1 11.58 -16.25 -7.35
C MET A 1 10.42 -15.53 -6.69
N LYS A 2 10.17 -15.74 -5.38
CA LYS A 2 9.11 -15.05 -4.66
C LYS A 2 9.73 -14.10 -3.64
N LEU A 3 9.34 -12.83 -3.68
CA LEU A 3 9.80 -11.80 -2.76
C LEU A 3 8.64 -11.31 -1.91
N ILE A 4 8.85 -11.30 -0.60
CA ILE A 4 7.89 -10.77 0.37
C ILE A 4 8.54 -9.57 1.06
N CYS A 5 7.91 -8.41 0.93
CA CYS A 5 8.31 -7.17 1.56
C CYS A 5 7.29 -6.80 2.63
N ALA A 6 7.75 -6.58 3.86
CA ALA A 6 6.94 -6.04 4.94
C ALA A 6 7.23 -4.55 5.10
N VAL A 7 6.20 -3.73 5.10
CA VAL A 7 6.26 -2.27 5.24
C VAL A 7 5.48 -1.86 6.49
N CYS A 8 5.98 -0.87 7.21
CA CYS A 8 5.27 -0.31 8.35
C CYS A 8 5.57 1.18 8.40
N LEU A 9 4.54 2.01 8.18
CA LEU A 9 4.66 3.45 8.27
C LEU A 9 4.37 3.91 9.69
N SER A 10 5.25 4.74 10.24
CA SER A 10 4.96 5.44 11.47
C SER A 10 3.92 6.53 11.18
N PRO A 11 2.83 6.66 11.99
CA PRO A 11 1.84 7.73 11.84
C PRO A 11 2.44 9.14 11.91
N ASN A 12 3.62 9.27 12.53
CA ASN A 12 4.31 10.54 12.70
C ASN A 12 5.29 10.87 11.55
N SER A 13 5.42 9.98 10.56
CA SER A 13 6.23 10.24 9.38
C SER A 13 5.49 11.18 8.44
N SER A 14 6.07 12.33 8.14
CA SER A 14 5.45 13.31 7.25
C SER A 14 5.65 13.01 5.75
N ASP A 15 6.46 12.00 5.41
CA ASP A 15 6.98 11.83 4.05
C ASP A 15 6.69 10.42 3.52
N HIS A 16 5.41 10.19 3.22
CA HIS A 16 4.94 8.97 2.56
C HIS A 16 5.46 8.87 1.12
N SER A 17 5.71 10.01 0.46
CA SER A 17 6.22 10.06 -0.92
C SER A 17 7.57 9.33 -1.04
N LYS A 18 8.51 9.55 -0.12
CA LYS A 18 9.79 8.84 -0.10
C LYS A 18 9.66 7.32 -0.02
N LEU A 19 8.66 6.81 0.71
CA LEU A 19 8.42 5.37 0.78
C LEU A 19 8.01 4.84 -0.60
N PHE A 20 7.05 5.49 -1.25
CA PHE A 20 6.57 5.05 -2.56
C PHE A 20 7.66 5.18 -3.63
N ASP A 21 8.46 6.24 -3.61
CA ASP A 21 9.62 6.38 -4.50
C ASP A 21 10.64 5.24 -4.29
N TYR A 22 10.89 4.88 -3.04
CA TYR A 22 11.78 3.76 -2.70
C TYR A 22 11.20 2.41 -3.18
N LEU A 23 9.92 2.14 -2.88
CA LEU A 23 9.24 0.92 -3.31
C LEU A 23 9.21 0.81 -4.83
N PHE A 24 8.87 1.90 -5.52
CA PHE A 24 8.92 2.03 -6.97
C PHE A 24 10.30 1.62 -7.51
N SER A 25 11.36 2.29 -7.02
CA SER A 25 12.73 2.01 -7.45
C SER A 25 13.14 0.56 -7.20
N LYS A 26 12.72 -0.04 -6.08
CA LYS A 26 13.06 -1.44 -5.76
C LYS A 26 12.29 -2.44 -6.60
N VAL A 27 11.00 -2.23 -6.83
CA VAL A 27 10.18 -3.10 -7.67
C VAL A 27 10.72 -3.11 -9.10
N GLU A 28 10.94 -1.93 -9.68
CA GLU A 28 11.53 -1.80 -11.03
C GLU A 28 12.90 -2.48 -11.13
N HIS A 29 13.77 -2.25 -10.15
CA HIS A 29 15.08 -2.89 -10.12
C HIS A 29 14.97 -4.42 -10.03
N ILE A 30 14.07 -4.96 -9.20
CA ILE A 30 13.85 -6.40 -9.09
C ILE A 30 13.34 -6.97 -10.41
N LEU A 31 12.33 -6.35 -11.02
CA LEU A 31 11.73 -6.82 -12.27
C LEU A 31 12.71 -6.73 -13.45
N TYR A 32 13.61 -5.75 -13.45
CA TYR A 32 14.68 -5.66 -14.43
C TYR A 32 15.63 -6.88 -14.40
N PHE A 33 16.07 -7.30 -13.21
CA PHE A 33 16.95 -8.46 -13.08
C PHE A 33 16.21 -9.81 -13.09
N TYR A 34 14.94 -9.81 -12.69
CA TYR A 34 14.12 -11.01 -12.53
C TYR A 34 12.70 -10.75 -13.07
N PRO A 35 12.51 -10.74 -14.40
CA PRO A 35 11.23 -10.35 -15.03
C PRO A 35 10.04 -11.27 -14.70
N PHE A 36 10.31 -12.44 -14.11
CA PHE A 36 9.30 -13.41 -13.67
C PHE A 36 9.27 -13.57 -12.15
N ALA A 37 9.75 -12.57 -11.40
CA ALA A 37 9.64 -12.58 -9.94
C ALA A 37 8.20 -12.29 -9.52
N GLU A 38 7.67 -13.11 -8.61
CA GLU A 38 6.45 -12.79 -7.88
C GLU A 38 6.81 -11.84 -6.74
N ILE A 39 6.12 -10.71 -6.66
CA ILE A 39 6.34 -9.70 -5.63
C ILE A 39 5.09 -9.60 -4.77
N SER A 40 5.29 -9.63 -3.46
CA SER A 40 4.24 -9.49 -2.46
C SER A 40 4.67 -8.41 -1.48
N ILE A 41 3.90 -7.33 -1.38
CA ILE A 41 4.15 -6.22 -0.46
C ILE A 41 2.99 -6.19 0.53
N LEU A 42 3.29 -6.36 1.81
CA LEU A 42 2.30 -6.26 2.87
C LEU A 42 2.72 -5.25 3.91
N GLY A 43 1.77 -4.58 4.54
CA GLY A 43 2.16 -3.63 5.56
C GLY A 43 1.07 -2.68 6.00
N ASP A 44 1.36 -1.97 7.08
CA ASP A 44 0.56 -0.83 7.52
C ASP A 44 1.01 0.41 6.75
N PHE A 45 0.20 0.82 5.78
CA PHE A 45 0.48 1.99 4.96
C PHE A 45 -0.20 3.26 5.47
N ILE A 46 -1.23 3.11 6.33
CA ILE A 46 -2.03 4.22 6.85
C ILE A 46 -2.55 5.12 5.72
N VAL A 47 -2.82 4.55 4.54
CA VAL A 47 -3.30 5.32 3.37
C VAL A 47 -4.81 5.29 3.28
N GLN A 48 -5.38 6.36 2.71
CA GLN A 48 -6.81 6.48 2.53
C GLN A 48 -7.12 6.77 1.07
N ASN A 49 -7.96 5.93 0.45
CA ASN A 49 -8.42 6.16 -0.91
C ASN A 49 -9.89 5.74 -1.04
N GLN A 50 -10.76 6.66 -1.44
CA GLN A 50 -12.19 6.42 -1.55
C GLN A 50 -12.55 5.42 -2.66
N LEU A 51 -11.90 5.53 -3.82
CA LEU A 51 -12.20 4.68 -4.97
C LEU A 51 -11.67 3.25 -4.77
N TRP A 52 -10.49 3.13 -4.18
CA TRP A 52 -9.75 1.88 -4.11
C TRP A 52 -9.98 1.11 -2.80
N LEU A 53 -9.99 1.80 -1.66
CA LEU A 53 -10.05 1.19 -0.33
C LEU A 53 -11.40 1.39 0.36
N SER A 54 -12.39 1.97 -0.33
CA SER A 54 -13.69 2.34 0.24
C SER A 54 -13.60 3.22 1.49
N SER A 55 -12.52 4.00 1.60
CA SER A 55 -12.30 4.97 2.68
C SER A 55 -13.26 6.16 2.54
N PRO A 56 -13.67 6.82 3.63
CA PRO A 56 -14.46 8.06 3.56
C PRO A 56 -13.71 9.23 2.92
N LEU A 57 -12.37 9.15 2.85
CA LEU A 57 -11.49 10.19 2.33
C LEU A 57 -10.43 9.61 1.39
N THR A 58 -9.87 10.47 0.54
CA THR A 58 -8.64 10.21 -0.20
C THR A 58 -7.57 11.19 0.28
N ASP A 59 -6.47 10.69 0.83
CA ASP A 59 -5.30 11.49 1.16
C ASP A 59 -4.23 11.40 0.05
N HIS A 60 -3.22 12.27 0.10
CA HIS A 60 -2.16 12.29 -0.91
C HIS A 60 -1.42 10.94 -0.99
N SER A 61 -1.17 10.33 0.17
CA SER A 61 -0.51 9.03 0.27
C SER A 61 -1.33 7.92 -0.39
N GLY A 62 -2.66 7.95 -0.26
CA GLY A 62 -3.58 7.02 -0.90
C GLY A 62 -3.75 7.26 -2.40
N GLU A 63 -3.57 8.49 -2.89
CA GLU A 63 -3.45 8.75 -4.32
C GLU A 63 -2.15 8.14 -4.89
N LEU A 64 -1.02 8.35 -4.21
CA LEU A 64 0.27 7.76 -4.60
C LEU A 64 0.22 6.22 -4.57
N ALA A 65 -0.34 5.64 -3.51
CA ALA A 65 -0.49 4.19 -3.39
C ALA A 65 -1.36 3.60 -4.51
N PHE A 66 -2.48 4.25 -4.82
CA PHE A 66 -3.37 3.80 -5.88
C PHE A 66 -2.69 3.87 -7.25
N ASN A 67 -2.02 4.98 -7.56
CA ASN A 67 -1.25 5.12 -8.80
C ASN A 67 -0.12 4.08 -8.90
N PHE A 68 0.57 3.81 -7.78
CA PHE A 68 1.60 2.77 -7.71
C PHE A 68 1.04 1.39 -8.04
N THR A 69 -0.16 1.05 -7.55
CA THR A 69 -0.79 -0.24 -7.87
C THR A 69 -1.21 -0.36 -9.32
N ILE A 70 -1.77 0.70 -9.91
CA ILE A 70 -2.13 0.72 -11.34
C ILE A 70 -0.88 0.56 -12.21
N LEU A 71 0.19 1.29 -11.89
CA LEU A 71 1.39 1.34 -12.71
C LEU A 71 2.12 -0.01 -12.82
N HIS A 72 2.03 -0.85 -11.79
CA HIS A 72 2.67 -2.18 -11.77
C HIS A 72 1.65 -3.31 -11.81
N ASP A 73 0.38 -3.03 -12.16
CA ASP A 73 -0.70 -4.03 -12.19
C ASP A 73 -0.82 -4.85 -10.88
N LEU A 74 -0.54 -4.23 -9.72
CA LEU A 74 -0.59 -4.90 -8.42
C LEU A 74 -2.04 -5.06 -7.95
N GLN A 75 -2.37 -6.26 -7.47
CA GLN A 75 -3.68 -6.56 -6.89
C GLN A 75 -3.66 -6.40 -5.37
N GLN A 76 -4.62 -5.65 -4.85
CA GLN A 76 -4.89 -5.56 -3.41
C GLN A 76 -5.81 -6.70 -2.98
N LEU A 77 -5.31 -7.59 -2.13
CA LEU A 77 -6.04 -8.79 -1.69
C LEU A 77 -6.94 -8.54 -0.47
N VAL A 78 -6.68 -7.51 0.32
CA VAL A 78 -7.48 -7.19 1.51
C VAL A 78 -8.72 -6.40 1.10
N GLN A 79 -9.90 -6.96 1.36
CA GLN A 79 -11.20 -6.38 1.01
C GLN A 79 -12.01 -5.91 2.23
N HIS A 80 -11.53 -6.19 3.44
CA HIS A 80 -12.25 -5.88 4.69
C HIS A 80 -11.41 -4.96 5.56
N PRO A 81 -12.04 -4.07 6.35
CA PRO A 81 -11.33 -3.21 7.28
C PRO A 81 -10.34 -3.96 8.15
N THR A 82 -9.12 -3.43 8.25
CA THR A 82 -8.03 -4.02 9.04
C THR A 82 -7.84 -3.28 10.36
N ARG A 83 -8.18 -1.98 10.40
CA ARG A 83 -8.19 -1.20 11.63
C ARG A 83 -9.47 -1.44 12.42
N ILE A 84 -9.30 -1.88 13.67
CA ILE A 84 -10.35 -1.84 14.68
C ILE A 84 -10.39 -0.41 15.25
N PRO A 85 -11.53 0.29 15.17
CA PRO A 85 -11.68 1.62 15.77
C PRO A 85 -11.41 1.58 17.29
N ASP A 86 -10.48 2.40 17.74
CA ASP A 86 -10.13 2.58 19.16
C ASP A 86 -10.75 3.85 19.77
N ARG A 87 -11.43 4.65 18.94
CA ARG A 87 -12.06 5.93 19.31
C ARG A 87 -13.55 5.91 18.99
N LEU A 88 -14.35 6.58 19.84
CA LEU A 88 -15.78 6.70 19.62
C LEU A 88 -16.05 7.56 18.38
N GLY A 89 -16.71 6.97 17.38
CA GLY A 89 -17.05 7.64 16.11
C GLY A 89 -16.11 7.34 14.94
N ASP A 90 -15.01 6.59 15.16
CA ASP A 90 -14.15 6.13 14.08
C ASP A 90 -14.84 5.01 13.27
N THR A 91 -14.75 5.10 11.94
CA THR A 91 -15.25 4.07 11.02
C THR A 91 -14.16 3.01 10.77
N PRO A 92 -14.51 1.71 10.68
CA PRO A 92 -13.59 0.68 10.21
C PRO A 92 -13.03 1.02 8.82
N ASN A 93 -11.70 0.99 8.66
CA ASN A 93 -11.03 1.28 7.40
C ASN A 93 -9.96 0.23 7.07
N ILE A 94 -9.66 0.08 5.78
CA ILE A 94 -8.52 -0.70 5.30
C ILE A 94 -7.30 0.22 5.34
N LEU A 95 -6.38 -0.02 6.27
CA LEU A 95 -5.12 0.73 6.39
C LEU A 95 -3.90 -0.16 6.11
N ASP A 96 -4.07 -1.47 6.28
CA ASP A 96 -3.07 -2.46 5.91
C ASP A 96 -3.33 -2.93 4.48
N LEU A 97 -2.27 -2.91 3.67
CA LEU A 97 -2.32 -3.38 2.29
C LEU A 97 -1.65 -4.73 2.17
N PHE A 98 -2.14 -5.54 1.23
CA PHE A 98 -1.47 -6.73 0.73
C PHE A 98 -1.54 -6.72 -0.79
N LEU A 99 -0.47 -6.19 -1.39
CA LEU A 99 -0.29 -6.02 -2.81
C LEU A 99 0.47 -7.22 -3.38
N VAL A 100 -0.03 -7.82 -4.45
CA VAL A 100 0.63 -8.91 -5.16
C VAL A 100 0.75 -8.62 -6.64
N LEU A 101 1.92 -8.95 -7.21
CA LEU A 101 2.19 -9.03 -8.64
C LEU A 101 1.99 -10.47 -9.14
#